data_AF-A0A1Q5PUZ6-F1
#
_entry.id   AF-A0A1Q5PUZ6-F1
#
_cell.length_a   1.000
_cell.length_b   1.000
_cell.length_c   1.000
_cell.angle_alpha   90.00
_cell.angle_beta   90.00
_cell.angle_gamma   90.00
#
_symmetry.space_group_name_H-M   'P 1'
#
loop_
_entity.id
_entity.type
_entity.pdbx_description
1 polymer ?
#
loop_
_entity_poly.entity_id
_entity_poly.type
_entity_poly.pdbx_seq_one_letter_code
_entity_poly.pdbx_strand_id
1 'polypeptide(L)'
;MSEESVMPEPPRCRAHGQPSWVLCQRCGNAVCPQCQVQAAVGVHCTTCAHAGRKRVAARFGAATGQPVVTYTLIGLCLAVFVGDKASPAVFKWLAFAPVLGSHEPHRFLTTTLLHAGIWHLAMNMLALYVTGSSLERVLGRGQFLALYLLGAVGGSVAVLWLSSPAATSWYTVTVGASGAVFALFAAVFVIQRHLGTDTAPILGLLVVNGIISVTVPGISWQGHLGGFVTGLLLGWLTLLLRQAVARRAVASPTTRGGQVTAKGTVTWLAPIAVAALLVVLTLVRYAVA
;
A
#
# COMPACT_ATOMS: atom_id res chain seq x y z
N MET A 1 22.11 61.91 -25.81
CA MET A 1 20.76 61.34 -25.58
C MET A 1 20.96 59.96 -25.00
N SER A 2 20.83 59.82 -23.68
CA SER A 2 20.90 58.53 -22.99
C SER A 2 19.55 57.83 -23.16
N GLU A 3 19.53 56.71 -23.88
CA GLU A 3 18.37 55.81 -23.94
C GLU A 3 18.11 55.25 -22.54
N GLU A 4 17.02 55.70 -21.94
CA GLU A 4 16.53 55.17 -20.68
C GLU A 4 15.98 53.77 -20.94
N SER A 5 16.73 52.74 -20.51
CA SER A 5 16.35 51.34 -20.70
C SER A 5 15.09 51.05 -19.90
N VAL A 6 13.95 50.94 -20.57
CA VAL A 6 12.67 50.55 -19.96
C VAL A 6 12.81 49.10 -19.46
N MET A 7 12.91 48.94 -18.14
CA MET A 7 12.86 47.62 -17.52
C MET A 7 11.47 47.00 -17.78
N PRO A 8 11.38 45.78 -18.33
CA PRO A 8 10.09 45.15 -18.61
C PRO A 8 9.33 44.89 -17.31
N GLU A 9 8.02 45.19 -17.31
CA GLU A 9 7.17 44.97 -16.14
C GLU A 9 7.13 43.46 -15.79
N PRO A 10 7.30 43.08 -14.51
CA PRO A 10 7.27 41.69 -14.09
C PRO A 10 5.93 41.03 -14.44
N PRO A 11 5.95 39.79 -14.96
CA PRO A 11 4.72 39.08 -15.25
C PRO A 11 3.93 38.85 -13.95
N ARG A 12 2.61 38.95 -14.05
CA ARG A 12 1.71 38.92 -12.89
C ARG A 12 1.11 37.54 -12.69
N CYS A 13 1.02 37.13 -11.43
CA CYS A 13 0.42 35.86 -11.09
C CYS A 13 -1.04 35.82 -11.51
N ARG A 14 -1.44 34.77 -12.25
CA ARG A 14 -2.80 34.65 -12.79
C ARG A 14 -3.91 34.60 -11.73
N ALA A 15 -3.58 34.16 -10.52
CA ALA A 15 -4.55 34.00 -9.43
C ALA A 15 -4.71 35.28 -8.60
N HIS A 16 -3.62 36.00 -8.32
CA HIS A 16 -3.61 37.12 -7.37
C HIS A 16 -3.09 38.44 -7.94
N GLY A 17 -2.68 38.51 -9.21
CA GLY A 17 -2.20 39.73 -9.87
C GLY A 17 -0.85 40.26 -9.36
N GLN A 18 -0.26 39.61 -8.36
CA GLN A 18 1.03 39.98 -7.77
C GLN A 18 2.17 39.76 -8.77
N PRO A 19 3.11 40.71 -8.93
CA PRO A 19 4.26 40.54 -9.81
C PRO A 19 5.18 39.42 -9.30
N SER A 20 5.66 38.55 -10.21
CA SER A 20 6.57 37.46 -9.87
C SER A 20 7.41 37.01 -11.07
N TRP A 21 8.72 36.85 -10.85
CA TRP A 21 9.64 36.30 -11.84
C TRP A 21 9.69 34.76 -11.86
N VAL A 22 9.00 34.10 -10.92
CA VAL A 22 8.94 32.64 -10.85
C VAL A 22 7.86 32.14 -11.80
N LEU A 23 8.26 31.37 -12.81
CA LEU A 23 7.35 30.79 -13.80
C LEU A 23 7.06 29.32 -13.50
N CYS A 24 5.81 28.91 -13.72
CA CYS A 24 5.43 27.51 -13.65
C CYS A 24 6.12 26.72 -14.77
N GLN A 25 6.94 25.74 -14.42
CA GLN A 25 7.67 24.89 -15.39
C GLN A 25 6.75 24.09 -16.33
N ARG A 26 5.46 23.98 -15.99
CA ARG A 26 4.48 23.21 -16.77
C ARG A 26 3.65 24.05 -17.73
N CYS A 27 3.33 25.29 -17.38
CA CYS A 27 2.41 26.12 -18.17
C CYS A 27 2.94 27.52 -18.47
N GLY A 28 4.14 27.88 -18.00
CA GLY A 28 4.79 29.16 -18.26
C GLY A 28 4.19 30.36 -17.52
N ASN A 29 3.05 30.22 -16.85
CA ASN A 29 2.42 31.33 -16.12
C ASN A 29 3.24 31.73 -14.88
N ALA A 30 3.28 33.04 -14.57
CA ALA A 30 3.88 33.56 -13.35
C ALA A 30 3.16 33.08 -12.08
N VAL A 31 3.93 32.80 -11.03
CA VAL A 31 3.49 32.19 -9.78
C VAL A 31 3.98 33.01 -8.58
N CYS A 32 3.07 33.56 -7.78
CA CYS A 32 3.45 34.28 -6.56
C CYS A 32 3.88 33.31 -5.44
N PRO A 33 4.56 33.79 -4.37
CA PRO A 33 5.00 32.95 -3.25
C PRO A 33 3.89 32.18 -2.54
N GLN A 34 2.64 32.61 -2.66
CA GLN A 34 1.46 31.92 -2.10
C GLN A 34 0.92 30.81 -3.01
N CYS A 35 1.22 30.87 -4.32
CA CYS A 35 0.74 29.91 -5.32
C CYS A 35 1.82 28.92 -5.78
N GLN A 36 3.05 29.05 -5.26
CA GLN A 36 4.14 28.14 -5.60
C GLN A 36 3.93 26.78 -4.95
N VAL A 37 3.93 25.74 -5.77
CA VAL A 37 4.00 24.36 -5.32
C VAL A 37 5.33 23.83 -5.76
N GLN A 38 6.20 23.48 -4.80
CA GLN A 38 7.48 22.85 -5.09
C GLN A 38 7.25 21.51 -5.78
N ALA A 39 7.92 21.30 -6.90
CA ALA A 39 7.88 20.06 -7.67
C ALA A 39 9.29 19.43 -7.71
N ALA A 40 9.38 18.18 -8.15
CA ALA A 40 10.67 17.50 -8.30
C ALA A 40 11.63 18.25 -9.24
N VAL A 41 11.09 19.05 -10.17
CA VAL A 41 11.86 19.93 -11.06
C VAL A 41 11.20 21.31 -11.07
N GLY A 42 11.73 22.22 -10.25
CA GLY A 42 11.30 23.62 -10.18
C GLY A 42 9.92 23.83 -9.54
N VAL A 43 9.26 24.92 -9.94
CA VAL A 43 7.98 25.36 -9.35
C VAL A 43 6.82 25.06 -10.30
N HIS A 44 5.74 24.51 -9.76
CA HIS A 44 4.45 24.40 -10.43
C HIS A 44 3.43 25.37 -9.81
N CYS A 45 2.52 25.91 -10.63
CA CYS A 45 1.36 26.63 -10.11
C CYS A 45 0.36 25.66 -9.47
N THR A 46 -0.44 26.16 -8.53
CA THR A 46 -1.49 25.38 -7.86
C THR A 46 -2.40 24.65 -8.86
N THR A 47 -2.86 25.30 -9.93
CA THR A 47 -3.74 24.65 -10.94
C THR A 47 -3.06 23.45 -11.62
N CYS A 48 -1.81 23.61 -12.05
CA CYS A 48 -1.02 22.53 -12.66
C CYS A 48 -0.72 21.41 -11.68
N ALA A 49 -0.45 21.73 -10.42
CA ALA A 49 -0.25 20.76 -9.35
C ALA A 49 -1.54 19.99 -9.02
N HIS A 50 -2.68 20.67 -8.94
CA HIS A 50 -4.00 20.04 -8.75
C HIS A 50 -4.37 19.15 -9.94
N ALA A 51 -4.14 19.59 -11.17
CA ALA A 51 -4.38 18.78 -12.37
C ALA A 51 -3.47 17.52 -12.40
N GLY A 52 -2.22 17.63 -11.95
CA GLY A 52 -1.33 16.49 -11.73
C GLY A 52 -1.91 15.50 -10.72
N ARG A 53 -2.31 15.98 -9.55
CA ARG A 53 -2.95 15.16 -8.50
C ARG A 53 -4.23 14.49 -8.98
N LYS A 54 -5.10 15.19 -9.73
CA LYS A 54 -6.31 14.63 -10.33
C LYS A 54 -6.02 13.54 -11.35
N ARG A 55 -4.98 13.71 -12.19
CA ARG A 55 -4.56 12.67 -13.14
C ARG A 55 -4.05 11.42 -12.43
N VAL A 56 -3.29 11.59 -11.35
CA VAL A 56 -2.86 10.47 -10.49
C VAL A 56 -4.08 9.76 -9.89
N ALA A 57 -4.99 10.52 -9.27
CA ALA A 57 -6.23 10.01 -8.71
C ALA A 57 -7.07 9.23 -9.75
N ALA A 58 -7.26 9.78 -10.95
CA ALA A 58 -7.99 9.12 -12.04
C ALA A 58 -7.30 7.86 -12.57
N ARG A 59 -5.95 7.80 -12.53
CA ARG A 59 -5.17 6.64 -12.99
C ARG A 59 -5.19 5.49 -11.99
N PHE A 60 -5.38 5.80 -10.70
CA PHE A 60 -5.52 4.79 -9.67
C PHE A 60 -6.97 4.40 -9.38
N GLY A 61 -7.93 5.24 -9.74
CA GLY A 61 -9.36 5.00 -9.50
C GLY A 61 -9.79 5.56 -8.15
N ALA A 62 -9.31 6.76 -7.80
CA ALA A 62 -9.48 7.30 -6.47
C ALA A 62 -10.96 7.49 -6.13
N ALA A 63 -11.53 6.57 -5.35
CA ALA A 63 -12.92 6.67 -4.92
C ALA A 63 -13.01 7.79 -3.88
N THR A 64 -13.89 8.77 -4.12
CA THR A 64 -14.18 9.88 -3.20
C THR A 64 -15.00 9.44 -1.97
N GLY A 65 -15.01 8.14 -1.65
CA GLY A 65 -15.76 7.57 -0.55
C GLY A 65 -14.94 7.44 0.74
N GLN A 66 -15.63 7.32 1.86
CA GLN A 66 -15.02 6.94 3.13
C GLN A 66 -14.34 5.56 3.02
N PRO A 67 -13.22 5.34 3.72
CA PRO A 67 -12.45 4.08 3.68
C PRO A 67 -13.14 3.00 4.54
N VAL A 68 -14.30 2.55 4.07
CA VAL A 68 -15.18 1.62 4.78
C VAL A 68 -14.47 0.29 5.05
N VAL A 69 -13.68 -0.23 4.10
CA VAL A 69 -12.97 -1.51 4.31
C VAL A 69 -11.95 -1.37 5.43
N THR A 70 -11.19 -0.27 5.45
CA THR A 70 -10.23 0.02 6.50
C THR A 70 -10.90 0.07 7.87
N TYR A 71 -12.03 0.79 7.98
CA TYR A 71 -12.79 0.88 9.23
C TYR A 71 -13.38 -0.46 9.66
N THR A 72 -13.89 -1.26 8.71
CA THR A 72 -14.38 -2.61 9.00
C THR A 72 -13.26 -3.51 9.51
N LEU A 73 -12.07 -3.50 8.90
CA LEU A 73 -10.93 -4.29 9.36
C LEU A 73 -10.47 -3.89 10.76
N ILE A 74 -10.43 -2.57 11.04
CA ILE A 74 -10.14 -2.07 12.40
C ILE A 74 -11.21 -2.55 13.38
N GLY A 75 -12.50 -2.38 13.06
CA GLY A 75 -13.61 -2.83 13.90
C GLY A 75 -13.57 -4.33 14.19
N LEU A 76 -13.23 -5.16 13.20
CA LEU A 76 -13.04 -6.60 13.37
C LEU A 76 -11.89 -6.93 14.31
N CYS A 77 -10.74 -6.25 14.17
CA CYS A 77 -9.60 -6.44 15.08
C CYS A 77 -9.95 -6.04 16.52
N LEU A 78 -10.67 -4.93 16.70
CA LEU A 78 -11.14 -4.50 18.02
C LEU A 78 -12.12 -5.52 18.63
N ALA A 79 -13.09 -5.99 17.85
CA ALA A 79 -14.07 -6.98 18.29
C ALA A 79 -13.41 -8.30 18.68
N VAL A 80 -12.47 -8.80 17.87
CA VAL A 80 -11.71 -10.02 18.17
C VAL A 80 -10.80 -9.83 19.38
N PHE A 81 -10.20 -8.65 19.57
CA PHE A 81 -9.40 -8.37 20.77
C PHE A 81 -10.24 -8.42 22.05
N VAL A 82 -11.47 -7.89 22.02
CA VAL A 82 -12.41 -8.01 23.15
C VAL A 82 -12.83 -9.47 23.35
N GLY A 83 -13.16 -10.18 22.27
CA GLY A 83 -13.52 -11.60 22.31
C GLY A 83 -12.41 -12.49 22.89
N ASP A 84 -11.15 -12.20 22.56
CA ASP A 84 -9.96 -12.86 23.10
C ASP A 84 -9.84 -12.69 24.61
N LYS A 85 -10.17 -11.50 25.14
CA LYS A 85 -10.20 -11.26 26.60
C LYS A 85 -11.38 -11.94 27.29
N ALA A 86 -12.49 -12.16 26.58
CA ALA A 86 -13.66 -12.84 27.13
C ALA A 86 -13.51 -14.36 27.14
N SER A 87 -12.82 -14.95 26.17
CA SER A 87 -12.67 -16.40 26.06
C SER A 87 -11.33 -16.81 25.44
N PRO A 88 -10.52 -17.64 26.13
CA PRO A 88 -9.28 -18.19 25.57
C PRO A 88 -9.50 -19.05 24.32
N ALA A 89 -10.74 -19.46 24.03
CA ALA A 89 -11.06 -20.19 22.80
C ALA A 89 -10.77 -19.33 21.55
N VAL A 90 -11.01 -18.02 21.59
CA VAL A 90 -10.78 -17.14 20.44
C VAL A 90 -9.30 -17.18 20.01
N PHE A 91 -8.37 -17.05 20.96
CA PHE A 91 -6.95 -17.25 20.69
C PHE A 91 -6.67 -18.62 20.07
N LYS A 92 -7.16 -19.68 20.73
CA LYS A 92 -6.91 -21.07 20.32
C LYS A 92 -7.40 -21.36 18.91
N TRP A 93 -8.49 -20.73 18.44
CA TRP A 93 -9.06 -20.96 17.11
C TRP A 93 -8.44 -20.12 16.00
N LEU A 94 -7.93 -18.92 16.30
CA LEU A 94 -7.48 -17.96 15.28
C LEU A 94 -5.95 -17.83 15.17
N ALA A 95 -5.20 -18.18 16.22
CA ALA A 95 -3.75 -17.99 16.23
C ALA A 95 -3.05 -18.91 15.23
N PHE A 96 -1.98 -18.44 14.59
CA PHE A 96 -1.25 -19.23 13.59
C PHE A 96 0.02 -19.82 14.19
N ALA A 97 0.28 -21.09 13.89
CA ALA A 97 1.58 -21.73 14.03
C ALA A 97 1.79 -22.67 12.82
N PRO A 98 3.00 -22.79 12.28
CA PRO A 98 3.28 -23.65 11.12
C PRO A 98 2.72 -25.08 11.25
N VAL A 99 2.83 -25.69 12.42
CA VAL A 99 2.33 -27.05 12.70
C VAL A 99 0.83 -27.23 12.49
N LEU A 100 0.03 -26.18 12.66
CA LEU A 100 -1.44 -26.25 12.57
C LEU A 100 -1.97 -25.97 11.16
N GLY A 101 -1.21 -25.26 10.33
CA GLY A 101 -1.74 -24.66 9.11
C GLY A 101 -2.14 -25.66 8.02
N SER A 102 -1.62 -26.89 8.03
CA SER A 102 -2.02 -27.94 7.07
C SER A 102 -3.45 -28.44 7.29
N HIS A 103 -3.87 -28.53 8.56
CA HIS A 103 -5.21 -29.01 8.94
C HIS A 103 -6.20 -27.86 9.15
N GLU A 104 -5.70 -26.66 9.46
CA GLU A 104 -6.50 -25.48 9.80
C GLU A 104 -6.06 -24.24 9.00
N PRO A 105 -6.28 -24.24 7.66
CA PRO A 105 -5.75 -23.22 6.77
C PRO A 105 -6.32 -21.80 6.99
N HIS A 106 -7.47 -21.67 7.67
CA HIS A 106 -8.03 -20.35 8.02
C HIS A 106 -7.07 -19.55 8.92
N ARG A 107 -6.18 -20.22 9.65
CA ARG A 107 -5.20 -19.59 10.56
C ARG A 107 -4.20 -18.70 9.83
N PHE A 108 -3.88 -18.98 8.56
CA PHE A 108 -3.01 -18.13 7.75
C PHE A 108 -3.53 -16.69 7.64
N LEU A 109 -4.86 -16.52 7.69
CA LEU A 109 -5.52 -15.22 7.58
C LEU A 109 -6.01 -14.72 8.95
N THR A 110 -6.71 -15.56 9.70
CA THR A 110 -7.38 -15.17 10.96
C THR A 110 -6.41 -14.72 12.05
N THR A 111 -5.16 -15.14 12.01
CA THR A 111 -4.08 -14.65 12.87
C THR A 111 -3.94 -13.12 12.86
N THR A 112 -4.29 -12.47 11.74
CA THR A 112 -4.24 -11.01 11.62
C THR A 112 -5.24 -10.26 12.49
N LEU A 113 -6.27 -10.94 13.01
CA LEU A 113 -7.27 -10.33 13.89
C LEU A 113 -6.83 -10.34 15.36
N LEU A 114 -5.93 -11.26 15.74
CA LEU A 114 -5.42 -11.38 17.10
C LEU A 114 -4.26 -10.41 17.36
N HIS A 115 -4.14 -9.92 18.59
CA HIS A 115 -3.05 -9.03 18.98
C HIS A 115 -2.58 -9.36 20.40
N ALA A 116 -1.26 -9.48 20.58
CA ALA A 116 -0.64 -9.89 21.86
C ALA A 116 -0.91 -8.93 23.04
N GLY A 117 -1.27 -7.67 22.77
CA GLY A 117 -1.55 -6.67 23.81
C GLY A 117 -2.07 -5.36 23.24
N ILE A 118 -2.48 -4.46 24.13
CA ILE A 118 -3.14 -3.21 23.75
C ILE A 118 -2.24 -2.30 22.89
N TRP A 119 -0.95 -2.23 23.19
CA TRP A 119 -0.01 -1.43 22.40
C TRP A 119 0.25 -2.03 21.02
N HIS A 120 0.34 -3.36 20.94
CA HIS A 120 0.48 -4.05 19.66
C HIS A 120 -0.76 -3.81 18.77
N LEU A 121 -1.97 -3.86 19.36
CA LEU A 121 -3.21 -3.49 18.67
C LEU A 121 -3.21 -2.03 18.24
N ALA A 122 -2.95 -1.09 19.14
CA ALA A 122 -3.02 0.34 18.87
C ALA A 122 -2.09 0.76 17.72
N MET A 123 -0.85 0.27 17.71
CA MET A 123 0.12 0.59 16.65
C MET A 123 -0.28 0.00 15.30
N ASN A 124 -0.80 -1.24 15.27
CA ASN A 124 -1.33 -1.82 14.03
C ASN A 124 -2.55 -1.06 13.52
N MET A 125 -3.49 -0.69 14.39
CA MET A 125 -4.69 0.04 13.99
C MET A 125 -4.35 1.45 13.51
N LEU A 126 -3.38 2.12 14.12
CA LEU A 126 -2.87 3.40 13.65
C LEU A 126 -2.24 3.28 12.26
N ALA A 127 -1.36 2.30 12.06
CA ALA A 127 -0.72 2.06 10.77
C ALA A 127 -1.75 1.69 9.68
N LEU A 128 -2.70 0.81 10.01
CA LEU A 128 -3.80 0.43 9.12
C LEU A 128 -4.71 1.62 8.82
N TYR A 129 -5.04 2.45 9.80
CA TYR A 129 -5.85 3.65 9.58
C TYR A 129 -5.15 4.62 8.62
N VAL A 130 -3.89 4.98 8.89
CA VAL A 130 -3.15 5.97 8.09
C VAL A 130 -2.89 5.45 6.68
N THR A 131 -2.30 4.27 6.56
CA THR A 131 -1.88 3.73 5.27
C THR A 131 -3.05 3.11 4.52
N GLY A 132 -3.91 2.36 5.21
CA GLY A 132 -5.08 1.71 4.62
C GLY A 132 -6.09 2.71 4.10
N SER A 133 -6.43 3.77 4.85
CA SER A 133 -7.37 4.79 4.36
C SER A 133 -6.85 5.51 3.12
N SER A 134 -5.54 5.72 3.01
CA SER A 134 -4.91 6.31 1.82
C SER A 134 -4.99 5.34 0.63
N LEU A 135 -4.55 4.09 0.82
CA LEU A 135 -4.54 3.08 -0.22
C LEU A 135 -5.94 2.66 -0.68
N GLU A 136 -6.92 2.54 0.21
CA GLU A 136 -8.30 2.20 -0.14
C GLU A 136 -8.90 3.26 -1.06
N ARG A 137 -8.66 4.54 -0.75
CA ARG A 137 -9.07 5.63 -1.62
C ARG A 137 -8.39 5.51 -2.97
N VAL A 138 -7.07 5.28 -3.01
CA VAL A 138 -6.29 5.22 -4.26
C VAL A 138 -6.65 3.99 -5.11
N LEU A 139 -6.67 2.79 -4.55
CA LEU A 139 -6.82 1.52 -5.26
C LEU A 139 -8.29 1.11 -5.48
N GLY A 140 -9.20 1.64 -4.67
CA GLY A 140 -10.57 1.15 -4.53
C GLY A 140 -10.66 -0.05 -3.57
N ARG A 141 -11.88 -0.29 -3.07
CA ARG A 141 -12.17 -1.24 -1.98
C ARG A 141 -11.67 -2.66 -2.24
N GLY A 142 -12.01 -3.24 -3.40
CA GLY A 142 -11.68 -4.64 -3.70
C GLY A 142 -10.17 -4.89 -3.85
N GLN A 143 -9.47 -3.99 -4.53
CA GLN A 143 -8.01 -4.11 -4.73
C GLN A 143 -7.24 -3.84 -3.44
N PHE A 144 -7.69 -2.88 -2.62
CA PHE A 144 -7.15 -2.68 -1.29
C PHE A 144 -7.36 -3.90 -0.38
N LEU A 145 -8.56 -4.46 -0.37
CA LEU A 145 -8.85 -5.66 0.40
C LEU A 145 -7.97 -6.83 -0.05
N ALA A 146 -7.84 -7.05 -1.36
CA ALA A 146 -6.96 -8.09 -1.89
C ALA A 146 -5.49 -7.89 -1.47
N LEU A 147 -4.98 -6.66 -1.54
CA LEU A 147 -3.63 -6.32 -1.07
C LEU A 147 -3.45 -6.64 0.42
N TYR A 148 -4.42 -6.27 1.25
CA TYR A 148 -4.39 -6.53 2.69
C TYR A 148 -4.40 -8.04 2.99
N LEU A 149 -5.37 -8.78 2.43
CA LEU A 149 -5.54 -10.22 2.69
C LEU A 149 -4.38 -11.05 2.13
N LEU A 150 -3.89 -10.74 0.93
CA LEU A 150 -2.74 -11.44 0.37
C LEU A 150 -1.45 -11.07 1.10
N GLY A 151 -1.29 -9.83 1.55
CA GLY A 151 -0.18 -9.42 2.42
C GLY A 151 -0.16 -10.19 3.74
N ALA A 152 -1.33 -10.37 4.37
CA ALA A 152 -1.51 -11.21 5.55
C ALA A 152 -1.04 -12.65 5.31
N VAL A 153 -1.60 -13.29 4.27
CA VAL A 153 -1.25 -14.67 3.91
C VAL A 153 0.23 -14.79 3.55
N GLY A 154 0.78 -13.85 2.80
CA GLY A 154 2.20 -13.79 2.44
C GLY A 154 3.12 -13.72 3.66
N GLY A 155 2.72 -12.99 4.71
CA GLY A 155 3.39 -13.00 6.00
C GLY A 155 3.39 -14.40 6.65
N SER A 156 2.23 -15.02 6.75
CA SER A 156 2.08 -16.37 7.32
C SER A 156 2.82 -17.45 6.50
N VAL A 157 2.85 -17.32 5.17
CA VAL A 157 3.62 -18.20 4.27
C VAL A 157 5.13 -18.04 4.51
N ALA A 158 5.63 -16.82 4.69
CA ALA A 158 7.04 -16.63 5.04
C ALA A 158 7.38 -17.21 6.43
N VAL A 159 6.49 -17.07 7.41
CA VAL A 159 6.64 -17.75 8.72
C VAL A 159 6.76 -19.26 8.54
N LEU A 160 5.89 -19.86 7.72
CA LEU A 160 5.92 -21.30 7.42
C LEU A 160 7.25 -21.73 6.78
N TRP A 161 7.70 -21.00 5.75
CA TRP A 161 8.94 -21.34 5.03
C TRP A 161 10.21 -21.14 5.85
N LEU A 162 10.22 -20.13 6.72
CA LEU A 162 11.36 -19.79 7.57
C LEU A 162 11.30 -20.48 8.95
N SER A 163 10.42 -21.46 9.11
CA SER A 163 10.34 -22.34 10.28
C SER A 163 10.78 -23.77 9.92
N SER A 164 11.29 -24.49 10.92
CA SER A 164 11.77 -25.87 10.75
C SER A 164 10.95 -26.85 11.59
N PRO A 165 10.38 -27.93 11.01
CA PRO A 165 9.62 -28.97 11.71
C PRO A 165 10.34 -29.59 12.90
N ALA A 166 11.68 -29.64 12.84
CA ALA A 166 12.54 -30.17 13.90
C ALA A 166 12.89 -29.13 14.98
N ALA A 167 12.38 -27.89 14.89
CA ALA A 167 12.70 -26.80 15.80
C ALA A 167 11.47 -26.21 16.46
N THR A 168 11.67 -25.47 17.56
CA THR A 168 10.61 -24.76 18.28
C THR A 168 9.87 -23.76 17.39
N SER A 169 10.51 -23.21 16.36
CA SER A 169 9.88 -22.30 15.39
C SER A 169 8.67 -22.89 14.68
N TRP A 170 8.58 -24.22 14.52
CA TRP A 170 7.39 -24.87 13.94
C TRP A 170 6.13 -24.74 14.82
N TYR A 171 6.33 -24.62 16.12
CA TYR A 171 5.29 -24.55 17.14
C TYR A 171 5.07 -23.12 17.65
N THR A 172 5.98 -22.20 17.33
CA THR A 172 5.89 -20.80 17.75
C THR A 172 4.65 -20.15 17.13
N VAL A 173 3.78 -19.66 18.01
CA VAL A 173 2.56 -18.95 17.64
C VAL A 173 2.89 -17.53 17.18
N THR A 174 2.27 -17.10 16.09
CA THR A 174 2.29 -15.72 15.60
C THR A 174 0.87 -15.16 15.57
N VAL A 175 0.76 -13.86 15.88
CA VAL A 175 -0.47 -13.07 15.87
C VAL A 175 -0.17 -11.63 15.42
N GLY A 176 -1.14 -10.98 14.80
CA GLY A 176 -1.08 -9.55 14.48
C GLY A 176 -1.33 -9.21 13.02
N ALA A 177 -1.93 -8.05 12.78
CA ALA A 177 -2.18 -7.51 11.44
C ALA A 177 -0.91 -7.04 10.71
N SER A 178 0.25 -7.06 11.38
CA SER A 178 1.45 -6.35 10.94
C SER A 178 2.04 -6.88 9.63
N GLY A 179 1.91 -8.18 9.32
CA GLY A 179 2.26 -8.71 7.99
C GLY A 179 1.48 -8.01 6.86
N ALA A 180 0.18 -7.82 7.05
CA ALA A 180 -0.64 -7.07 6.09
C ALA A 180 -0.22 -5.58 6.04
N VAL A 181 0.07 -4.97 7.19
CA VAL A 181 0.55 -3.57 7.26
C VAL A 181 1.87 -3.38 6.50
N PHE A 182 2.83 -4.30 6.61
CA PHE A 182 4.07 -4.25 5.84
C PHE A 182 3.82 -4.36 4.33
N ALA A 183 2.81 -5.13 3.91
CA ALA A 183 2.39 -5.16 2.51
C ALA A 183 1.82 -3.80 2.05
N LEU A 184 1.06 -3.12 2.93
CA LEU A 184 0.56 -1.76 2.66
C LEU A 184 1.72 -0.76 2.53
N PHE A 185 2.72 -0.81 3.43
CA PHE A 185 3.90 0.05 3.35
C PHE A 185 4.68 -0.17 2.04
N ALA A 186 4.88 -1.43 1.65
CA ALA A 186 5.50 -1.78 0.39
C ALA A 186 4.73 -1.24 -0.82
N ALA A 187 3.40 -1.36 -0.82
CA ALA A 187 2.56 -0.83 -1.88
C ALA A 187 2.64 0.70 -1.98
N VAL A 188 2.65 1.40 -0.83
CA VAL A 188 2.87 2.85 -0.79
C VAL A 188 4.23 3.23 -1.36
N PHE A 189 5.30 2.51 -1.01
CA PHE A 189 6.62 2.73 -1.59
C PHE A 189 6.62 2.57 -3.12
N VAL A 190 6.05 1.47 -3.63
CA VAL A 190 5.96 1.20 -5.07
C VAL A 190 5.18 2.29 -5.81
N ILE A 191 4.03 2.71 -5.27
CA ILE A 191 3.21 3.76 -5.86
C ILE A 191 3.96 5.10 -5.87
N GLN A 192 4.57 5.49 -4.75
CA GLN A 192 5.32 6.75 -4.65
C GLN A 192 6.52 6.77 -5.60
N ARG A 193 7.29 5.68 -5.66
CA ARG A 193 8.42 5.52 -6.58
C ARG A 193 8.01 5.62 -8.05
N HIS A 194 6.86 5.03 -8.39
CA HIS A 194 6.30 5.10 -9.74
C HIS A 194 5.81 6.51 -10.11
N LEU A 195 5.26 7.24 -9.13
CA LEU A 195 4.79 8.60 -9.30
C LEU A 195 5.90 9.65 -9.25
N GLY A 196 7.13 9.27 -8.87
CA GLY A 196 8.24 10.19 -8.68
C GLY A 196 8.03 11.14 -7.50
N THR A 197 7.24 10.72 -6.50
CA THR A 197 7.09 11.45 -5.24
C THR A 197 8.20 11.08 -4.27
N ASP A 198 8.42 11.90 -3.24
CA ASP A 198 9.42 11.63 -2.23
C ASP A 198 9.13 10.30 -1.50
N THR A 199 10.08 9.36 -1.58
CA THR A 199 10.00 8.05 -0.93
C THR A 199 10.72 7.99 0.41
N ALA A 200 11.46 9.04 0.79
CA ALA A 200 12.26 9.03 2.01
C ALA A 200 11.44 8.74 3.28
N PRO A 201 10.21 9.28 3.46
CA PRO A 201 9.43 8.99 4.66
C PRO A 201 9.01 7.52 4.77
N ILE A 202 8.51 6.93 3.70
CA ILE A 202 8.08 5.53 3.72
C ILE A 202 9.28 4.57 3.82
N LEU A 203 10.41 4.93 3.20
CA LEU A 203 11.64 4.15 3.29
C LEU A 203 12.20 4.19 4.72
N GLY A 204 12.22 5.36 5.36
CA GLY A 204 12.59 5.50 6.76
C GLY A 204 11.70 4.66 7.68
N LEU A 205 10.38 4.69 7.47
CA LEU A 205 9.45 3.86 8.22
C LEU A 205 9.72 2.36 8.05
N LEU A 206 9.94 1.90 6.81
CA LEU A 206 10.28 0.51 6.50
C LEU A 206 11.59 0.07 7.14
N VAL A 207 12.63 0.92 7.08
CA VAL A 207 13.93 0.62 7.69
C VAL A 207 13.83 0.52 9.21
N VAL A 208 13.22 1.51 9.86
CA VAL A 208 13.05 1.52 11.32
C VAL A 208 12.23 0.31 11.78
N ASN A 209 11.09 0.05 11.14
CA ASN A 209 10.27 -1.11 11.49
C ASN A 209 11.00 -2.43 11.17
N GLY A 210 11.76 -2.50 10.08
CA GLY A 210 12.58 -3.66 9.73
C GLY A 210 13.65 -3.96 10.79
N ILE A 211 14.36 -2.93 11.28
CA ILE A 211 15.32 -3.07 12.38
C ILE A 211 14.61 -3.55 13.64
N ILE A 212 13.53 -2.89 14.05
CA ILE A 212 12.73 -3.29 15.22
C ILE A 212 12.28 -4.75 15.12
N SER A 213 11.88 -5.18 13.91
CA SER A 213 11.41 -6.54 13.67
C SER A 213 12.44 -7.60 14.00
N VAL A 214 13.70 -7.36 13.65
CA VAL A 214 14.78 -8.34 13.83
C VAL A 214 15.49 -8.21 15.18
N THR A 215 15.46 -7.03 15.82
CA THR A 215 16.18 -6.79 17.07
C THR A 215 15.32 -6.99 18.33
N VAL A 216 14.01 -6.81 18.25
CA VAL A 216 13.12 -6.93 19.42
C VAL A 216 12.56 -8.36 19.53
N PRO A 217 12.85 -9.08 20.62
CA PRO A 217 12.30 -10.41 20.84
C PRO A 217 10.77 -10.43 20.89
N GLY A 218 10.17 -11.50 20.36
CA GLY A 218 8.71 -11.66 20.31
C GLY A 218 8.04 -11.01 19.10
N ILE A 219 8.78 -10.31 18.24
CA ILE A 219 8.27 -9.82 16.95
C ILE A 219 8.52 -10.85 15.85
N SER A 220 7.47 -11.16 15.07
CA SER A 220 7.59 -12.06 13.93
C SER A 220 8.19 -11.34 12.72
N TRP A 221 9.52 -11.25 12.67
CA TRP A 221 10.23 -10.66 11.54
C TRP A 221 9.94 -11.38 10.22
N GLN A 222 9.72 -12.70 10.26
CA GLN A 222 9.36 -13.51 9.10
C GLN A 222 8.02 -13.04 8.51
N GLY A 223 7.04 -12.78 9.37
CA GLY A 223 5.73 -12.27 8.97
C GLY A 223 5.83 -10.89 8.31
N HIS A 224 6.64 -9.99 8.87
CA HIS A 224 6.89 -8.67 8.30
C HIS A 224 7.59 -8.75 6.94
N LEU A 225 8.61 -9.59 6.81
CA LEU A 225 9.33 -9.82 5.55
C LEU A 225 8.39 -10.37 4.47
N GLY A 226 7.61 -11.41 4.80
CA GLY A 226 6.65 -12.02 3.86
C GLY A 226 5.58 -11.05 3.39
N GLY A 227 5.04 -10.25 4.31
CA GLY A 227 4.11 -9.18 4.01
C GLY A 227 4.71 -8.12 3.07
N PHE A 228 5.91 -7.63 3.39
CA PHE A 228 6.66 -6.67 2.58
C PHE A 228 6.90 -7.16 1.16
N VAL A 229 7.46 -8.37 1.00
CA VAL A 229 7.74 -8.97 -0.32
C VAL A 229 6.46 -9.15 -1.12
N THR A 230 5.38 -9.61 -0.48
CA THR A 230 4.08 -9.80 -1.14
C THR A 230 3.49 -8.47 -1.59
N GLY A 231 3.58 -7.42 -0.76
CA GLY A 231 3.13 -6.07 -1.12
C GLY A 231 3.94 -5.46 -2.26
N LEU A 232 5.26 -5.66 -2.26
CA LEU A 232 6.14 -5.24 -3.38
C LEU A 232 5.71 -5.91 -4.69
N LEU A 233 5.54 -7.24 -4.66
CA LEU A 233 5.16 -8.03 -5.83
C LEU A 233 3.79 -7.61 -6.37
N LEU A 234 2.78 -7.50 -5.50
CA LEU A 234 1.42 -7.06 -5.88
C LEU A 234 1.41 -5.64 -6.43
N GLY A 235 2.09 -4.71 -5.76
CA GLY A 235 2.19 -3.33 -6.20
C GLY A 235 2.84 -3.22 -7.57
N TRP A 236 3.96 -3.91 -7.76
CA TRP A 236 4.71 -3.89 -9.02
C TRP A 236 3.93 -4.52 -10.17
N LEU A 237 3.36 -5.72 -9.98
CA LEU A 237 2.61 -6.42 -11.02
C LEU A 237 1.34 -5.65 -11.41
N THR A 238 0.64 -5.05 -10.44
CA THR A 238 -0.52 -4.20 -10.70
C THR A 238 -0.15 -3.00 -11.56
N LEU A 239 0.98 -2.34 -11.29
CA LEU A 239 1.45 -1.22 -12.10
C LEU A 239 1.83 -1.66 -13.52
N LEU A 240 2.54 -2.77 -13.66
CA LEU A 240 2.94 -3.31 -14.97
C LEU A 240 1.73 -3.61 -15.85
N LEU A 241 0.74 -4.32 -15.31
CA LEU A 241 -0.47 -4.69 -16.03
C LEU A 241 -1.28 -3.45 -16.43
N ARG A 242 -1.42 -2.47 -15.53
CA ARG A 242 -2.09 -1.19 -15.83
C ARG A 242 -1.37 -0.41 -16.93
N GLN A 243 -0.04 -0.40 -16.95
CA GLN A 243 0.74 0.24 -18.01
C GLN A 243 0.59 -0.48 -19.36
N ALA A 244 0.62 -1.81 -19.38
CA ALA A 244 0.45 -2.60 -20.60
C ALA A 244 -0.92 -2.34 -21.25
N VAL A 245 -1.99 -2.33 -20.45
CA VAL A 245 -3.34 -1.99 -20.94
C VAL A 245 -3.41 -0.56 -21.46
N ALA A 246 -2.82 0.41 -20.74
CA ALA A 246 -2.81 1.80 -21.16
C ALA A 246 -2.08 1.99 -22.50
N ARG A 247 -0.94 1.33 -22.71
CA ARG A 247 -0.20 1.37 -23.99
C ARG A 247 -1.02 0.79 -25.14
N ARG A 248 -1.66 -0.36 -24.94
CA ARG A 248 -2.53 -1.00 -25.95
C ARG A 248 -3.74 -0.14 -26.31
N ALA A 249 -4.36 0.52 -25.33
CA ALA A 249 -5.49 1.41 -25.56
C ALA A 249 -5.12 2.65 -26.40
N VAL A 250 -3.89 3.17 -26.24
CA VAL A 250 -3.38 4.27 -27.09
C VAL A 250 -3.10 3.79 -28.52
N ALA A 251 -2.62 2.56 -28.68
CA ALA A 251 -2.29 1.99 -29.99
C ALA A 251 -3.52 1.58 -30.83
N SER A 252 -4.69 1.35 -30.22
CA SER A 252 -5.91 0.94 -30.94
C SER A 252 -7.16 1.66 -30.39
N PRO A 253 -7.52 2.84 -30.93
CA PRO A 253 -8.59 3.70 -30.39
C PRO A 253 -10.03 3.21 -30.66
N THR A 254 -10.21 2.17 -31.49
CA THR A 254 -11.50 1.92 -32.19
C THR A 254 -12.59 1.21 -31.36
N THR A 255 -12.35 0.80 -30.10
CA THR A 255 -13.38 0.10 -29.30
C THR A 255 -13.55 0.65 -27.88
N ARG A 256 -14.36 1.70 -27.71
CA ARG A 256 -14.69 2.28 -26.38
C ARG A 256 -15.46 1.32 -25.45
N GLY A 257 -16.30 0.43 -25.99
CA GLY A 257 -17.20 -0.45 -25.21
C GLY A 257 -16.51 -1.65 -24.54
N GLY A 258 -15.52 -2.27 -25.20
CA GLY A 258 -14.75 -3.39 -24.63
C GLY A 258 -13.62 -2.98 -23.67
N GLN A 259 -13.24 -1.70 -23.67
CA GLN A 259 -12.13 -1.19 -22.86
C GLN A 259 -12.47 -1.02 -21.37
N VAL A 260 -13.74 -0.86 -21.00
CA VAL A 260 -14.15 -0.69 -19.59
C VAL A 260 -14.19 -2.04 -18.86
N THR A 261 -14.73 -3.08 -19.50
CA THR A 261 -14.75 -4.45 -18.96
C THR A 261 -13.34 -5.02 -18.87
N ALA A 262 -12.50 -4.84 -19.91
CA ALA A 262 -11.10 -5.28 -19.90
C ALA A 262 -10.25 -4.61 -18.79
N LYS A 263 -10.54 -3.35 -18.42
CA LYS A 263 -9.86 -2.67 -17.31
C LYS A 263 -10.13 -3.33 -15.95
N GLY A 264 -11.36 -3.77 -15.70
CA GLY A 264 -11.73 -4.46 -14.46
C GLY A 264 -11.02 -5.82 -14.34
N THR A 265 -11.11 -6.66 -15.38
CA THR A 265 -10.55 -8.02 -15.36
C THR A 265 -9.02 -8.01 -15.25
N VAL A 266 -8.33 -7.08 -15.92
CA VAL A 266 -6.86 -7.02 -15.87
C VAL A 266 -6.34 -6.63 -14.48
N THR A 267 -7.07 -5.81 -13.73
CA THR A 267 -6.64 -5.47 -12.35
C THR A 267 -6.67 -6.65 -11.39
N TRP A 268 -7.40 -7.72 -11.69
CA TRP A 268 -7.45 -8.93 -10.86
C TRP A 268 -6.40 -9.98 -11.22
N LEU A 269 -5.75 -9.88 -12.38
CA LEU A 269 -4.69 -10.83 -12.77
C LEU A 269 -3.53 -10.83 -11.76
N ALA A 270 -3.14 -9.67 -11.24
CA ALA A 270 -2.08 -9.56 -10.24
C ALA A 270 -2.45 -10.26 -8.92
N PRO A 271 -3.57 -9.91 -8.25
CA PRO A 271 -4.05 -10.64 -7.08
C PRO A 271 -4.20 -12.15 -7.30
N ILE A 272 -4.77 -12.57 -8.43
CA ILE A 272 -4.98 -13.99 -8.73
C ILE A 272 -3.65 -14.74 -8.86
N ALA A 273 -2.69 -14.18 -9.61
CA ALA A 273 -1.39 -14.79 -9.79
C ALA A 273 -0.62 -14.91 -8.46
N VAL A 274 -0.66 -13.87 -7.63
CA VAL A 274 0.00 -13.90 -6.31
C VAL A 274 -0.72 -14.86 -5.36
N ALA A 275 -2.05 -14.90 -5.37
CA ALA A 275 -2.81 -15.87 -4.58
C ALA A 275 -2.45 -17.31 -4.96
N ALA A 276 -2.43 -17.63 -6.26
CA ALA A 276 -2.03 -18.94 -6.76
C ALA A 276 -0.59 -19.29 -6.35
N LEU A 277 0.34 -18.35 -6.47
CA LEU A 277 1.72 -18.53 -6.02
C LEU A 277 1.79 -18.85 -4.53
N LEU A 278 1.11 -18.08 -3.67
CA LEU A 278 1.10 -18.32 -2.22
C LEU A 278 0.51 -19.69 -1.87
N VAL A 279 -0.56 -20.11 -2.53
CA VAL A 279 -1.15 -21.45 -2.33
C VAL A 279 -0.15 -22.54 -2.72
N VAL A 280 0.48 -22.42 -3.89
CA VAL A 280 1.49 -23.40 -4.34
C VAL A 280 2.65 -23.46 -3.36
N LEU A 281 3.18 -22.31 -2.91
CA LEU A 281 4.25 -22.26 -1.93
C LEU A 281 3.87 -22.92 -0.60
N THR A 282 2.64 -22.73 -0.12
CA THR A 282 2.14 -23.40 1.09
C THR A 282 2.07 -24.91 0.92
N LEU A 283 1.46 -25.38 -0.18
CA LEU A 283 1.29 -26.81 -0.45
C LEU A 283 2.64 -27.52 -0.61
N VAL A 284 3.56 -26.91 -1.37
CA VAL A 284 4.93 -27.43 -1.54
C VAL A 284 5.62 -27.53 -0.18
N ARG A 285 5.52 -26.49 0.66
CA ARG A 285 6.23 -26.50 1.95
C ARG A 285 5.74 -27.57 2.90
N TYR A 286 4.43 -27.84 2.94
CA TYR A 286 3.87 -28.92 3.74
C TYR A 286 4.14 -30.31 3.16
N ALA A 287 4.26 -30.45 1.84
CA ALA A 287 4.60 -31.72 1.20
C ALA A 287 6.06 -32.16 1.50
N VAL A 288 6.94 -31.21 1.82
CA VAL A 288 8.37 -31.46 2.13
C VAL A 288 8.72 -31.24 3.60
N ALA A 289 7.73 -30.95 4.45
CA ALA A 289 7.90 -30.72 5.89
C ALA A 289 7.93 -32.03 6.69
#